data_AF-A0A378AH73-F1
#
_entry.id   AF-A0A378AH73-F1
#
_cell.length_a   1.000
_cell.length_b   1.000
_cell.length_c   1.000
_cell.angle_alpha   90.00
_cell.angle_beta   90.00
_cell.angle_gamma   90.00
#
_symmetry.space_group_name_H-M   'P 1'
#
loop_
_entity.id
_entity.type
_entity.pdbx_description
1 polymer ?
#
loop_
_entity_poly.entity_id
_entity_poly.type
_entity_poly.pdbx_seq_one_letter_code
_entity_poly.pdbx_strand_id
1 'polypeptide(L)'
;MKNRLPADFLWGNSVSSMQTEGAWNEGGKGMSVYDIRQPAEFASDWKVATDSYHRYREDFDLMQDLGMNCYRFQIAWSRVCPDGDGEFNEQGIAFYHQFIDELIARGIEPMICLYHFDMPLSLAERYNGFTDRRVMDAFIRYGQKMIACYGDKVKYWLTFNEQNLYHSPEAFLISGYLQGEKTLRELYLSSIMS
;
A
#
# COMPACT_ATOMS: atom_id res chain seq x y z
N MET A 1 -13.02 4.26 -37.37
CA MET A 1 -12.77 3.51 -36.11
C MET A 1 -14.03 3.57 -35.26
N LYS A 2 -14.67 2.44 -34.95
CA LYS A 2 -16.01 2.40 -34.33
C LYS A 2 -16.10 1.56 -33.05
N ASN A 3 -14.99 1.42 -32.31
CA ASN A 3 -15.02 0.92 -30.94
C ASN A 3 -14.42 2.01 -30.04
N ARG A 4 -15.28 2.87 -29.47
CA ARG A 4 -14.88 3.81 -28.42
C ARG A 4 -15.20 3.14 -27.08
N LEU A 5 -14.26 3.22 -26.15
CA LEU A 5 -14.53 2.84 -24.76
C LEU A 5 -15.62 3.76 -24.17
N PRO A 6 -16.31 3.33 -23.09
CA PRO A 6 -17.24 4.19 -22.37
C PRO A 6 -16.61 5.55 -22.04
N ALA A 7 -17.41 6.62 -22.03
CA ALA A 7 -16.90 7.98 -21.81
C ALA A 7 -16.29 8.17 -20.42
N ASP A 8 -16.69 7.35 -19.47
CA ASP A 8 -16.25 7.27 -18.08
C ASP A 8 -15.23 6.15 -17.84
N PHE A 9 -14.65 5.57 -18.89
CA PHE A 9 -13.63 4.55 -18.76
C PHE A 9 -12.37 5.09 -18.06
N LEU A 10 -11.97 4.44 -16.97
CA LEU A 10 -10.74 4.75 -16.25
C LEU A 10 -9.54 4.11 -16.94
N TRP A 11 -8.61 4.93 -17.37
CA TRP A 11 -7.34 4.56 -18.01
C TRP A 11 -6.18 5.21 -17.26
N GLY A 12 -5.26 4.39 -16.76
CA GLY A 12 -4.11 4.89 -16.03
C GLY A 12 -3.23 3.81 -15.43
N ASN A 13 -2.43 4.21 -14.44
CA ASN A 13 -1.36 3.38 -13.87
C ASN A 13 -1.75 2.78 -12.51
N SER A 14 -1.04 1.73 -12.13
CA SER A 14 -1.17 1.06 -10.84
C SER A 14 0.22 0.83 -10.24
N VAL A 15 0.41 1.25 -9.00
CA VAL A 15 1.68 1.13 -8.25
C VAL A 15 1.45 0.62 -6.82
N SER A 16 2.54 0.30 -6.12
CA SER A 16 2.57 0.05 -4.67
C SER A 16 3.54 1.00 -3.98
N SER A 17 3.30 1.33 -2.70
CA SER A 17 4.15 2.28 -1.97
C SER A 17 5.61 1.86 -1.97
N MET A 18 5.89 0.59 -1.68
CA MET A 18 7.24 0.03 -1.62
C MET A 18 7.96 0.13 -2.97
N GLN A 19 7.26 -0.10 -4.09
CA GLN A 19 7.89 -0.13 -5.41
C GLN A 19 8.22 1.27 -5.96
N THR A 20 7.58 2.33 -5.46
CA THR A 20 7.71 3.67 -6.04
C THR A 20 8.09 4.78 -5.07
N GLU A 21 7.60 4.77 -3.82
CA GLU A 21 7.79 5.91 -2.91
C GLU A 21 9.25 6.10 -2.50
N GLY A 22 9.92 5.02 -2.07
CA GLY A 22 11.19 5.13 -1.36
C GLY A 22 11.02 5.82 0.00
N ALA A 23 11.99 6.66 0.37
CA ALA A 23 11.97 7.43 1.63
C ALA A 23 11.60 6.55 2.83
N TRP A 24 12.24 5.37 2.89
CA TRP A 24 11.84 4.26 3.75
C TRP A 24 11.92 4.58 5.24
N ASN A 25 12.79 5.52 5.62
CA ASN A 25 13.05 5.99 6.99
C ASN A 25 12.83 7.51 7.16
N GLU A 26 12.10 8.16 6.25
CA GLU A 26 11.80 9.58 6.33
C GLU A 26 10.36 9.85 6.77
N GLY A 27 10.12 11.09 7.22
CA GLY A 27 8.77 11.55 7.56
C GLY A 27 8.10 10.78 8.69
N GLY A 28 8.87 10.14 9.57
CA GLY A 28 8.34 9.34 10.69
C GLY A 28 7.81 7.96 10.30
N LYS A 29 8.06 7.48 9.08
CA LYS A 29 7.65 6.13 8.65
C LYS A 29 8.29 5.04 9.53
N GLY A 30 7.47 4.09 9.97
CA GLY A 30 7.93 2.85 10.60
C GLY A 30 8.46 1.83 9.58
N MET A 31 9.18 0.83 10.05
CA MET A 31 9.63 -0.26 9.19
C MET A 31 8.48 -1.20 8.81
N SER A 32 8.55 -1.74 7.62
CA SER A 32 7.74 -2.84 7.10
C SER A 32 8.60 -4.09 6.93
N VAL A 33 7.96 -5.23 6.67
CA VAL A 33 8.67 -6.48 6.34
C VAL A 33 9.56 -6.37 5.10
N TYR A 34 9.32 -5.39 4.22
CA TYR A 34 10.18 -5.14 3.06
C TYR A 34 11.50 -4.48 3.42
N ASP A 35 11.52 -3.64 4.46
CA ASP A 35 12.70 -2.86 4.84
C ASP A 35 13.83 -3.73 5.42
N ILE A 36 13.49 -4.95 5.87
CA ILE A 36 14.44 -5.94 6.39
C ILE A 36 14.81 -7.02 5.35
N ARG A 37 14.18 -7.00 4.17
CA ARG A 37 14.48 -7.98 3.13
C ARG A 37 15.88 -7.73 2.58
N GLN A 38 16.70 -8.76 2.55
CA GLN A 38 17.99 -8.66 1.88
C GLN A 38 17.80 -8.66 0.36
N PRO A 39 18.36 -7.68 -0.37
CA PRO A 39 18.30 -7.66 -1.82
C PRO A 39 19.08 -8.85 -2.39
N ALA A 40 18.55 -9.47 -3.45
CA ALA A 40 19.32 -10.37 -4.30
C ALA A 40 20.28 -9.58 -5.20
N GLU A 41 21.28 -10.25 -5.79
CA GLU A 41 22.33 -9.62 -6.62
C GLU A 41 21.80 -8.64 -7.70
N PHE A 42 20.63 -8.92 -8.27
CA PHE A 42 19.98 -8.10 -9.29
C PHE A 42 18.61 -7.56 -8.86
N ALA A 43 18.34 -7.50 -7.55
CA ALA A 43 17.09 -6.98 -7.02
C ALA A 43 17.33 -5.70 -6.21
N SER A 44 16.41 -4.74 -6.33
CA SER A 44 16.42 -3.51 -5.53
C SER A 44 16.17 -3.82 -4.05
N ASP A 45 16.75 -2.99 -3.18
CA ASP A 45 16.44 -2.95 -1.75
C ASP A 45 15.23 -2.04 -1.43
N TRP A 46 14.66 -1.38 -2.46
CA TRP A 46 13.49 -0.51 -2.41
C TRP A 46 13.57 0.69 -1.46
N LYS A 47 14.76 0.99 -0.92
CA LYS A 47 14.95 2.10 0.02
C LYS A 47 14.73 3.46 -0.63
N VAL A 48 15.13 3.58 -1.90
CA VAL A 48 14.94 4.79 -2.73
C VAL A 48 13.86 4.60 -3.79
N ALA A 49 13.71 3.39 -4.34
CA ALA A 49 12.75 3.09 -5.42
C ALA A 49 12.87 4.10 -6.60
N THR A 50 11.76 4.67 -7.07
CA THR A 50 11.75 5.77 -8.06
C THR A 50 11.70 7.16 -7.40
N ASP A 51 11.82 7.22 -6.07
CA ASP A 51 11.79 8.44 -5.26
C ASP A 51 10.49 9.26 -5.44
N SER A 52 9.37 8.56 -5.64
CA SER A 52 8.07 9.23 -5.83
C SER A 52 7.66 10.03 -4.59
N TYR A 53 8.15 9.66 -3.39
CA TYR A 53 7.90 10.44 -2.16
C TYR A 53 8.30 11.91 -2.30
N HIS A 54 9.37 12.21 -3.05
CA HIS A 54 9.81 13.57 -3.31
C HIS A 54 9.36 14.10 -4.68
N ARG A 55 9.12 13.21 -5.65
CA ARG A 55 9.00 13.56 -7.08
C ARG A 55 7.63 13.32 -7.70
N TYR A 56 6.63 12.86 -6.94
CA TYR A 56 5.32 12.47 -7.47
C TYR A 56 4.62 13.54 -8.33
N ARG A 57 4.90 14.84 -8.11
CA ARG A 57 4.33 15.91 -8.95
C ARG A 57 4.78 15.81 -10.40
N GLU A 58 6.05 15.49 -10.64
CA GLU A 58 6.60 15.27 -11.98
C GLU A 58 5.93 14.05 -12.64
N ASP A 59 5.77 12.96 -11.87
CA ASP A 59 5.07 11.76 -12.35
C ASP A 59 3.62 12.09 -12.77
N PHE A 60 2.92 12.91 -11.99
CA PHE A 60 1.53 13.28 -12.29
C PHE A 60 1.40 14.24 -13.47
N ASP A 61 2.35 15.18 -13.65
CA ASP A 61 2.40 16.05 -14.83
C ASP A 61 2.54 15.19 -16.09
N LEU A 62 3.45 14.21 -16.09
CA LEU A 62 3.63 13.27 -17.20
C LEU A 62 2.38 12.42 -17.45
N MET A 63 1.71 11.96 -16.40
CA MET A 63 0.45 11.21 -16.54
C MET A 63 -0.66 12.04 -17.17
N GLN A 64 -0.77 13.31 -16.78
CA GLN A 64 -1.73 14.24 -17.36
C GLN A 64 -1.44 14.48 -18.85
N ASP A 65 -0.18 14.69 -19.21
CA ASP A 65 0.25 14.88 -20.61
C ASP A 65 -0.04 13.66 -21.49
N LEU A 66 0.02 12.45 -20.92
CA LEU A 66 -0.34 11.19 -21.59
C LEU A 66 -1.85 10.95 -21.66
N GLY A 67 -2.68 11.83 -21.07
CA GLY A 67 -4.13 11.72 -21.05
C GLY A 67 -4.66 10.63 -20.13
N MET A 68 -3.89 10.22 -19.12
CA MET A 68 -4.37 9.29 -18.09
C MET A 68 -5.32 10.01 -17.14
N ASN A 69 -6.38 9.32 -16.71
CA ASN A 69 -7.43 9.89 -15.87
C ASN A 69 -7.61 9.14 -14.54
N CYS A 70 -6.79 8.14 -14.25
CA CYS A 70 -6.87 7.34 -13.03
C CYS A 70 -5.46 7.01 -12.52
N TYR A 71 -5.29 6.98 -11.20
CA TYR A 71 -4.07 6.47 -10.57
C TYR A 71 -4.38 5.61 -9.38
N ARG A 72 -4.02 4.32 -9.47
CA ARG A 72 -4.16 3.38 -8.38
C ARG A 72 -2.85 3.28 -7.62
N PHE A 73 -2.86 3.65 -6.36
CA PHE A 73 -1.68 3.58 -5.48
C PHE A 73 -2.07 2.95 -4.15
N GLN A 74 -1.07 2.65 -3.33
CA GLN A 74 -1.27 2.08 -2.02
C GLN A 74 -0.76 3.04 -0.94
N ILE A 75 -1.52 3.20 0.13
CA ILE A 75 -1.06 3.89 1.34
C ILE A 75 -0.21 2.92 2.14
N ALA A 76 1.07 3.25 2.36
CA ALA A 76 1.96 2.49 3.21
C ALA A 76 1.45 2.50 4.65
N TRP A 77 1.05 1.34 5.17
CA TRP A 77 0.47 1.24 6.51
C TRP A 77 1.46 1.74 7.56
N SER A 78 2.72 1.29 7.48
CA SER A 78 3.79 1.73 8.36
C SER A 78 4.15 3.21 8.22
N ARG A 79 3.78 3.89 7.13
CA ARG A 79 4.00 5.34 6.98
C ARG A 79 2.99 6.14 7.78
N VAL A 80 1.73 5.72 7.81
CA VAL A 80 0.66 6.43 8.53
C VAL A 80 0.46 5.92 9.96
N CYS A 81 0.87 4.69 10.26
CA CYS A 81 0.88 4.12 11.61
C CYS A 81 2.18 3.32 11.80
N PRO A 82 3.25 3.95 12.32
CA PRO A 82 4.60 3.35 12.38
C PRO A 82 4.68 2.01 13.12
N ASP A 83 3.94 1.89 14.22
CA ASP A 83 3.83 0.65 15.00
C ASP A 83 2.75 -0.32 14.50
N GLY A 84 2.03 0.04 13.44
CA GLY A 84 0.90 -0.71 12.86
C GLY A 84 -0.41 -0.58 13.62
N ASP A 85 -0.40 -0.55 14.96
CA ASP A 85 -1.59 -0.37 15.81
C ASP A 85 -1.42 0.70 16.91
N GLY A 86 -0.45 1.59 16.75
CA GLY A 86 -0.14 2.65 17.69
C GLY A 86 -0.74 4.01 17.31
N GLU A 87 -0.05 5.08 17.69
CA GLU A 87 -0.36 6.44 17.27
C GLU A 87 -0.21 6.59 15.75
N PHE A 88 -1.06 7.45 15.19
CA PHE A 88 -0.96 7.78 13.77
C PHE A 88 0.12 8.83 13.55
N ASN A 89 0.87 8.66 12.46
CA ASN A 89 1.87 9.62 12.02
C ASN A 89 1.20 10.69 11.14
N GLU A 90 0.93 11.84 11.73
CA GLU A 90 0.30 12.98 11.06
C GLU A 90 1.12 13.48 9.85
N GLN A 91 2.45 13.33 9.85
CA GLN A 91 3.27 13.70 8.70
C GLN A 91 3.04 12.75 7.51
N GLY A 92 2.92 11.45 7.77
CA GLY A 92 2.57 10.46 6.75
C GLY A 92 1.16 10.68 6.18
N ILE A 93 0.20 11.03 7.05
CA ILE A 93 -1.16 11.38 6.63
C ILE A 93 -1.17 12.66 5.78
N ALA A 94 -0.41 13.67 6.18
CA ALA A 94 -0.28 14.92 5.43
C ALA A 94 0.36 14.69 4.04
N PHE A 95 1.34 13.79 3.94
CA PHE A 95 1.93 13.39 2.66
C PHE A 95 0.85 12.84 1.71
N TYR A 96 0.07 11.84 2.12
CA TYR A 96 -0.98 11.29 1.27
C TYR A 96 -2.11 12.29 0.99
N HIS A 97 -2.39 13.21 1.92
CA HIS A 97 -3.34 14.29 1.67
C HIS A 97 -2.90 15.16 0.49
N GLN A 98 -1.62 15.61 0.50
CA GLN A 98 -1.06 16.39 -0.61
C GLN A 98 -0.96 15.57 -1.89
N PHE A 99 -0.60 14.29 -1.80
CA PHE A 99 -0.52 13.38 -2.94
C PHE A 99 -1.88 13.26 -3.65
N ILE A 100 -2.95 13.05 -2.89
CA ILE A 100 -4.33 12.97 -3.39
C ILE A 100 -4.77 14.30 -4.00
N ASP A 101 -4.50 15.42 -3.34
CA ASP A 101 -4.88 16.75 -3.84
C ASP A 101 -4.19 17.07 -5.17
N GLU A 102 -2.94 16.67 -5.34
CA GLU A 102 -2.15 16.91 -6.55
C GLU A 102 -2.62 16.03 -7.73
N LEU A 103 -3.12 14.83 -7.46
CA LEU A 103 -3.82 14.00 -8.47
C LEU A 103 -5.12 14.67 -8.92
N ILE A 104 -5.96 15.06 -7.96
CA ILE A 104 -7.28 15.66 -8.23
C ILE A 104 -7.13 16.98 -8.99
N ALA A 105 -6.13 17.81 -8.62
CA ALA A 105 -5.84 19.07 -9.31
C ALA A 105 -5.53 18.89 -10.81
N ARG A 106 -5.04 17.70 -11.20
CA ARG A 106 -4.73 17.34 -12.58
C ARG A 106 -5.86 16.58 -13.28
N GLY A 107 -6.99 16.38 -12.62
CA GLY A 107 -8.10 15.60 -13.14
C GLY A 107 -7.83 14.10 -13.19
N ILE A 108 -6.87 13.62 -12.38
CA ILE A 108 -6.55 12.21 -12.25
C ILE A 108 -7.31 11.65 -11.05
N GLU A 109 -8.22 10.72 -11.27
CA GLU A 109 -9.02 10.10 -10.21
C GLU A 109 -8.15 9.17 -9.35
N PRO A 110 -8.04 9.40 -8.04
CA PRO A 110 -7.30 8.54 -7.14
C PRO A 110 -8.07 7.24 -6.86
N MET A 111 -7.35 6.12 -6.82
CA MET A 111 -7.85 4.83 -6.34
C MET A 111 -6.90 4.29 -5.28
N ILE A 112 -7.39 4.10 -4.06
CA ILE A 112 -6.53 3.71 -2.93
C ILE A 112 -6.63 2.20 -2.70
N CYS A 113 -5.47 1.56 -2.61
CA CYS A 113 -5.32 0.23 -2.02
C CYS A 113 -4.79 0.36 -0.59
N LEU A 114 -5.43 -0.29 0.38
CA LEU A 114 -5.03 -0.20 1.79
C LEU A 114 -3.85 -1.09 2.14
N TYR A 115 -3.75 -2.27 1.52
CA TYR A 115 -2.67 -3.22 1.76
C TYR A 115 -2.10 -3.80 0.47
N HIS A 116 -0.78 -3.64 0.30
CA HIS A 116 -0.04 -4.23 -0.81
C HIS A 116 1.25 -4.85 -0.27
N PHE A 117 1.07 -5.88 0.55
CA PHE A 117 2.11 -6.79 1.05
C PHE A 117 3.12 -6.16 2.03
N ASP A 118 2.85 -4.95 2.51
CA ASP A 118 3.77 -4.09 3.26
C ASP A 118 3.53 -4.11 4.78
N MET A 119 3.26 -5.29 5.36
CA MET A 119 3.00 -5.46 6.79
C MET A 119 3.98 -4.64 7.64
N PRO A 120 3.49 -3.76 8.56
CA PRO A 120 4.34 -3.11 9.54
C PRO A 120 5.18 -4.15 10.30
N LEU A 121 6.49 -3.94 10.35
CA LEU A 121 7.43 -4.92 10.92
C LEU A 121 7.07 -5.23 12.37
N SER A 122 6.64 -4.22 13.12
CA SER A 122 6.18 -4.35 14.50
C SER A 122 5.04 -5.37 14.67
N LEU A 123 4.08 -5.42 13.74
CA LEU A 123 2.98 -6.40 13.77
C LEU A 123 3.45 -7.78 13.32
N ALA A 124 4.33 -7.84 12.32
CA ALA A 124 4.93 -9.08 11.86
C ALA A 124 5.76 -9.76 12.97
N GLU A 125 6.55 -9.00 13.72
CA GLU A 125 7.39 -9.53 14.81
C GLU A 125 6.57 -9.94 16.04
N ARG A 126 5.56 -9.15 16.43
CA ARG A 126 4.77 -9.42 17.64
C ARG A 126 3.72 -10.51 17.43
N TYR A 127 3.15 -10.57 16.24
CA TYR A 127 1.92 -11.34 15.98
C TYR A 127 2.00 -12.21 14.71
N ASN A 128 3.15 -12.26 14.04
CA ASN A 128 3.34 -13.08 12.84
C ASN A 128 2.34 -12.75 11.71
N GLY A 129 1.98 -11.47 11.60
CA GLY A 129 1.16 -10.94 10.51
C GLY A 129 -0.31 -11.38 10.57
N PHE A 130 -0.94 -11.59 9.40
CA PHE A 130 -2.37 -11.94 9.30
C PHE A 130 -2.74 -13.34 9.82
N THR A 131 -1.84 -14.02 10.54
CA THR A 131 -2.22 -15.24 11.27
C THR A 131 -2.87 -14.95 12.62
N ASP A 132 -2.82 -13.70 13.11
CA ASP A 132 -3.34 -13.29 14.41
C ASP A 132 -4.43 -12.21 14.33
N ARG A 133 -5.56 -12.44 15.03
CA ARG A 133 -6.76 -11.58 14.93
C ARG A 133 -6.48 -10.14 15.35
N ARG A 134 -5.48 -9.90 16.20
CA ARG A 134 -5.05 -8.55 16.59
C ARG A 134 -4.53 -7.75 15.41
N VAL A 135 -3.90 -8.39 14.43
CA VAL A 135 -3.44 -7.72 13.19
C VAL A 135 -4.62 -7.35 12.31
N MET A 136 -5.67 -8.18 12.27
CA MET A 136 -6.91 -7.85 11.59
C MET A 136 -7.63 -6.67 12.26
N ASP A 137 -7.71 -6.63 13.59
CA ASP A 137 -8.30 -5.50 14.32
C ASP A 137 -7.51 -4.20 14.07
N ALA A 138 -6.17 -4.27 14.07
CA ALA A 138 -5.29 -3.16 13.71
C ALA A 138 -5.52 -2.68 12.26
N PHE A 139 -5.67 -3.61 11.32
CA PHE A 139 -5.95 -3.29 9.93
C PHE A 139 -7.30 -2.57 9.77
N ILE A 140 -8.34 -3.03 10.48
CA ILE A 140 -9.65 -2.37 10.50
C ILE A 140 -9.53 -0.95 11.05
N ARG A 141 -8.81 -0.75 12.16
CA ARG A 141 -8.58 0.58 12.75
C ARG A 141 -7.85 1.51 11.79
N TYR A 142 -6.79 1.02 11.14
CA TYR A 142 -6.06 1.76 10.10
C TYR A 142 -6.97 2.12 8.93
N GLY A 143 -7.71 1.15 8.37
CA GLY A 143 -8.63 1.36 7.26
C GLY A 143 -9.72 2.39 7.60
N GLN A 144 -10.33 2.31 8.77
CA GLN A 144 -11.31 3.29 9.25
C GLN A 144 -10.72 4.70 9.33
N LYS A 145 -9.48 4.86 9.83
CA LYS A 145 -8.81 6.16 9.86
C LYS A 145 -8.55 6.69 8.45
N MET A 146 -8.10 5.86 7.51
CA MET A 146 -7.86 6.30 6.12
C MET A 146 -9.15 6.70 5.40
N ILE A 147 -10.23 5.94 5.59
CA ILE A 147 -11.56 6.30 5.05
C ILE A 147 -12.05 7.61 5.67
N ALA A 148 -11.86 7.81 6.99
CA ALA A 148 -12.24 9.06 7.65
C ALA A 148 -11.42 10.26 7.18
N CYS A 149 -10.17 10.06 6.76
CA CYS A 149 -9.28 11.12 6.28
C CYS A 149 -9.49 11.47 4.80
N TYR A 150 -9.86 10.52 3.95
CA TYR A 150 -9.84 10.69 2.49
C TYR A 150 -11.11 10.24 1.76
N GLY A 151 -12.08 9.64 2.44
CA GLY A 151 -13.28 9.06 1.82
C GLY A 151 -14.21 10.09 1.16
N ASP A 152 -14.10 11.35 1.54
CA ASP A 152 -14.76 12.51 0.94
C ASP A 152 -14.10 12.95 -0.38
N LYS A 153 -12.82 12.64 -0.60
CA LYS A 153 -12.08 12.95 -1.83
C LYS A 153 -11.93 11.74 -2.77
N VAL A 154 -11.93 10.53 -2.23
CA VAL A 154 -11.59 9.30 -2.96
C VAL A 154 -12.80 8.35 -3.02
N LYS A 155 -13.20 7.97 -4.24
CA LYS A 155 -14.37 7.12 -4.48
C LYS A 155 -14.03 5.63 -4.53
N TYR A 156 -12.84 5.29 -5.03
CA TYR A 156 -12.45 3.92 -5.33
C TYR A 156 -11.45 3.38 -4.31
N TRP A 157 -11.82 2.28 -3.66
CA TRP A 157 -11.04 1.66 -2.59
C TRP A 157 -10.88 0.16 -2.82
N LEU A 158 -9.68 -0.34 -2.53
CA LEU A 158 -9.33 -1.75 -2.53
C LEU A 158 -8.74 -2.07 -1.15
N THR A 159 -9.21 -3.12 -0.50
CA THR A 159 -8.64 -3.55 0.79
C THR A 159 -7.28 -4.20 0.57
N PHE A 160 -7.23 -5.24 -0.26
CA PHE A 160 -6.02 -6.03 -0.54
C PHE A 160 -5.69 -6.06 -2.02
N ASN A 161 -4.40 -5.98 -2.34
CA ASN A 161 -3.87 -6.36 -3.65
C ASN A 161 -3.81 -7.88 -3.79
N GLU A 162 -4.21 -8.41 -4.95
CA GLU A 162 -4.07 -9.83 -5.34
C GLU A 162 -4.45 -10.83 -4.23
N GLN A 163 -5.68 -10.71 -3.72
CA GLN A 163 -6.18 -11.55 -2.62
C GLN A 163 -6.07 -13.07 -2.92
N ASN A 164 -6.03 -13.46 -4.20
CA ASN A 164 -5.81 -14.84 -4.62
C ASN A 164 -4.45 -15.41 -4.18
N LEU A 165 -3.41 -14.59 -3.99
CA LEU A 165 -2.09 -15.05 -3.54
C LEU A 165 -2.08 -15.51 -2.08
N TYR A 166 -3.09 -15.14 -1.30
CA TYR A 166 -3.20 -15.57 0.09
C TYR A 166 -3.62 -17.04 0.21
N HIS A 167 -4.01 -17.67 -0.89
CA HIS A 167 -4.32 -19.11 -0.97
C HIS A 167 -3.15 -19.96 -1.48
N SER A 168 -1.99 -19.36 -1.73
CA SER A 168 -0.80 -20.06 -2.22
C SER A 168 0.40 -19.87 -1.27
N PRO A 169 1.50 -20.64 -1.40
CA PRO A 169 2.65 -20.53 -0.50
C PRO A 169 3.26 -19.10 -0.41
N GLU A 170 3.01 -18.25 -1.40
CA GLU A 170 3.35 -16.83 -1.42
C GLU A 170 2.73 -16.06 -0.24
N ALA A 171 1.60 -16.53 0.31
CA ALA A 171 0.96 -15.96 1.50
C ALA A 171 1.95 -15.73 2.64
N PHE A 172 2.87 -16.67 2.88
CA PHE A 172 3.87 -16.55 3.95
C PHE A 172 4.85 -15.38 3.75
N LEU A 173 5.01 -14.89 2.52
CA LEU A 173 5.84 -13.72 2.24
C LEU A 173 5.03 -12.42 2.37
N ILE A 174 3.78 -12.44 1.91
CA ILE A 174 2.96 -11.23 1.76
C ILE A 174 2.08 -10.92 2.98
N SER A 175 1.87 -11.89 3.87
CA SER A 175 1.03 -11.72 5.07
C SER A 175 1.80 -11.20 6.28
N GLY A 176 3.12 -11.06 6.18
CA GLY A 176 3.99 -10.73 7.32
C GLY A 176 4.33 -11.91 8.23
N TYR A 177 4.23 -13.14 7.72
CA TYR A 177 4.62 -14.35 8.45
C TYR A 177 6.16 -14.49 8.50
N LEU A 178 6.75 -14.29 9.68
CA LEU A 178 8.20 -14.32 9.87
C LEU A 178 8.70 -15.63 10.47
N GLN A 179 7.91 -16.30 11.29
CA GLN A 179 8.36 -17.43 12.11
C GLN A 179 7.35 -18.57 12.14
N GLY A 180 7.84 -19.80 12.33
CA GLY A 180 7.02 -21.01 12.45
C GLY A 180 6.97 -21.88 11.20
N GLU A 181 6.26 -22.99 11.29
CA GLU A 181 6.16 -23.97 10.21
C GLU A 181 5.18 -23.51 9.13
N LYS A 182 5.54 -23.71 7.85
CA LYS A 182 4.70 -23.36 6.71
C LYS A 182 3.72 -24.48 6.38
N THR A 183 2.73 -24.66 7.26
CA THR A 183 1.72 -25.72 7.12
C THR A 183 0.49 -25.22 6.37
N LEU A 184 -0.33 -26.15 5.84
CA LEU A 184 -1.63 -25.83 5.26
C LEU A 184 -2.53 -25.07 6.25
N ARG A 185 -2.46 -25.38 7.55
CA ARG A 185 -3.24 -24.69 8.58
C ARG A 185 -2.89 -23.20 8.66
N GLU A 186 -1.61 -22.88 8.70
CA GLU A 186 -1.14 -21.49 8.80
C GLU A 186 -1.41 -20.70 7.53
N LEU A 187 -1.36 -21.38 6.37
CA LEU A 187 -1.82 -20.82 5.10
C LEU A 187 -3.31 -20.44 5.19
N TYR A 188 -4.18 -21.36 5.63
CA TYR A 188 -5.61 -21.08 5.76
C TYR A 188 -5.92 -19.95 6.75
N LEU A 189 -5.20 -19.87 7.88
CA LEU A 189 -5.37 -18.77 8.82
C LEU A 189 -5.03 -17.42 8.19
N SER A 190 -3.90 -17.35 7.48
CA SER A 190 -3.52 -16.15 6.72
C SER A 190 -4.56 -15.78 5.68
N SER A 191 -5.13 -16.75 4.96
CA SER A 191 -6.13 -16.49 3.91
C SER A 191 -7.48 -16.01 4.44
N ILE A 192 -7.95 -16.57 5.56
CA ILE A 192 -9.28 -16.25 6.10
C ILE A 192 -9.32 -14.82 6.65
N MET A 193 -8.15 -14.33 7.07
CA MET A 193 -8.01 -13.06 7.78
C MET A 193 -7.58 -11.90 6.88
N SER A 194 -7.34 -12.18 5.59
CA SER A 194 -7.05 -11.23 4.51
C SER A 194 -8.19 -11.20 3.48
#